data_AF-A0A660T984-F1
#
_entry.id   AF-A0A660T984-F1
#
_cell.length_a   1.000
_cell.length_b   1.000
_cell.length_c   1.000
_cell.angle_alpha   90.00
_cell.angle_beta   90.00
_cell.angle_gamma   90.00
#
_symmetry.space_group_name_H-M   'P 1'
#
loop_
_entity.id
_entity.type
_entity.pdbx_description
1 polymer ?
#
loop_
_entity_poly.entity_id
_entity_poly.type
_entity_poly.pdbx_seq_one_letter_code
_entity_poly.pdbx_strand_id
1 'polypeptide(L)'
;ESGADVLIVEDDIASRESTLISPAHFDAFVAPYNKRVLDYAHKLGLKVVRHSDGNLWSILDRLIDMGYDGLNPLEEDAGMSLKKVKDYCGDRICLAGNIDCGELLCNGSEKSVEEAVISAINDAGPGGGYILCSSNSIHPGINPHNFIAMVNAAKKYGGY
;
A
#
# COMPACT_ATOMS: atom_id res chain seq x y z
N GLU A 1 16.77 -20.61 1.05
CA GLU A 1 16.79 -19.14 1.20
C GLU A 1 17.46 -18.56 -0.03
N SER A 2 16.67 -18.00 -0.95
CA SER A 2 17.14 -17.58 -2.29
C SER A 2 17.52 -16.09 -2.37
N GLY A 3 17.82 -15.46 -1.22
CA GLY A 3 18.20 -14.04 -1.14
C GLY A 3 17.05 -13.03 -1.19
N ALA A 4 15.84 -13.43 -0.80
CA ALA A 4 14.73 -12.48 -0.65
C ALA A 4 14.87 -11.70 0.67
N ASP A 5 14.47 -10.42 0.67
CA ASP A 5 14.44 -9.54 1.86
C ASP A 5 13.01 -9.23 2.33
N VAL A 6 12.04 -9.28 1.42
CA VAL A 6 10.63 -8.94 1.66
C VAL A 6 9.73 -10.00 1.07
N LEU A 7 8.68 -10.38 1.81
CA LEU A 7 7.56 -11.19 1.36
C LEU A 7 6.32 -10.31 1.22
N ILE A 8 5.66 -10.35 0.06
CA ILE A 8 4.35 -9.72 -0.12
C ILE A 8 3.30 -10.81 -0.05
N VAL A 9 2.32 -10.64 0.85
CA VAL A 9 1.16 -11.54 0.97
C VAL A 9 0.01 -10.90 0.21
N GLU A 10 -0.26 -11.41 -0.98
CA GLU A 10 -1.35 -11.00 -1.87
C GLU A 10 -2.63 -11.75 -1.51
N ASP A 11 -3.55 -11.05 -0.84
CA ASP A 11 -4.84 -11.58 -0.42
C ASP A 11 -5.87 -10.43 -0.46
N ASP A 12 -6.52 -10.25 -1.60
CA ASP A 12 -7.61 -9.27 -1.73
C ASP A 12 -8.83 -9.71 -0.93
N ILE A 13 -9.11 -8.96 0.13
CA ILE A 13 -10.17 -9.27 1.09
C ILE A 13 -11.12 -8.11 1.31
N ALA A 14 -11.00 -7.03 0.53
CA ALA A 14 -11.86 -5.88 0.65
C ALA A 14 -12.37 -5.39 -0.71
N SER A 15 -13.48 -4.66 -0.61
CA SER A 15 -14.07 -3.85 -1.67
C SER A 15 -13.83 -2.38 -1.34
N ARG A 16 -14.29 -1.46 -2.21
CA ARG A 16 -14.22 -0.01 -1.93
C ARG A 16 -14.92 0.41 -0.62
N GLU A 17 -15.94 -0.33 -0.20
CA GLU A 17 -16.74 0.02 0.98
C GLU A 17 -16.18 -0.57 2.28
N SER A 18 -15.83 -1.86 2.26
CA SER A 18 -15.32 -2.58 3.43
C SER A 18 -14.77 -3.96 3.05
N THR A 19 -14.29 -4.70 4.04
CA THR A 19 -13.88 -6.10 3.93
C THR A 19 -15.03 -6.99 3.42
N LEU A 20 -14.72 -7.94 2.54
CA LEU A 20 -15.64 -8.92 1.96
C LEU A 20 -16.16 -9.93 2.99
N ILE A 21 -15.43 -10.08 4.10
CA ILE A 21 -15.82 -10.89 5.25
C ILE A 21 -15.85 -10.01 6.51
N SER A 22 -16.63 -10.44 7.50
CA SER A 22 -16.67 -9.74 8.79
C SER A 22 -15.31 -9.86 9.50
N PRO A 23 -14.95 -8.90 10.39
CA PRO A 23 -13.75 -9.03 11.20
C PRO A 23 -13.70 -10.34 12.02
N ALA A 24 -14.85 -10.83 12.49
CA ALA A 24 -14.93 -12.11 13.19
C ALA A 24 -14.62 -13.31 12.28
N HIS A 25 -15.05 -13.28 11.02
CA HIS A 25 -14.67 -14.31 10.05
C HIS A 25 -13.19 -14.20 9.66
N PHE A 26 -12.64 -12.99 9.55
CA PHE A 26 -11.21 -12.80 9.35
C PHE A 26 -10.40 -13.44 10.49
N ASP A 27 -10.78 -13.19 11.75
CA ASP A 27 -10.13 -13.77 12.92
C ASP A 27 -10.21 -15.30 12.94
N ALA A 28 -11.35 -15.86 12.53
CA ALA A 28 -11.58 -17.31 12.56
C ALA A 28 -10.87 -18.05 11.42
N PHE A 29 -10.87 -17.48 10.21
CA PHE A 29 -10.55 -18.21 8.99
C PHE A 29 -9.31 -17.71 8.25
N VAL A 30 -8.84 -16.49 8.51
CA VAL A 30 -7.72 -15.88 7.76
C VAL A 30 -6.53 -15.61 8.68
N ALA A 31 -6.75 -14.87 9.77
CA ALA A 31 -5.71 -14.44 10.70
C ALA A 31 -4.80 -15.58 11.21
N PRO A 32 -5.29 -16.78 11.57
CA PRO A 32 -4.44 -17.84 12.10
C PRO A 32 -3.42 -18.36 11.07
N TYR A 33 -3.80 -18.39 9.80
CA TYR A 33 -2.93 -18.85 8.72
C TYR A 33 -1.94 -17.76 8.32
N ASN A 34 -2.40 -16.51 8.24
CA ASN A 34 -1.52 -15.37 7.97
C ASN A 34 -0.47 -15.20 9.07
N LYS A 35 -0.85 -15.38 10.35
CA LYS A 35 0.09 -15.33 11.46
C LYS A 35 1.18 -16.39 11.35
N ARG A 36 0.86 -17.60 10.89
CA ARG A 36 1.85 -18.66 10.65
C ARG A 36 2.84 -18.28 9.54
N VAL A 37 2.36 -17.64 8.47
CA VAL A 37 3.21 -17.14 7.37
C VAL A 37 4.11 -16.02 7.88
N LEU A 38 3.54 -15.03 8.56
CA LEU A 38 4.26 -13.91 9.19
C LEU A 38 5.38 -14.42 10.12
N ASP A 39 5.03 -15.27 11.09
CA ASP A 39 5.98 -15.79 12.07
C ASP A 39 7.11 -16.58 11.43
N TYR A 40 6.81 -17.31 10.35
CA TYR A 40 7.83 -18.05 9.63
C TYR A 40 8.73 -17.11 8.81
N ALA A 41 8.16 -16.15 8.09
CA ALA A 41 8.92 -15.17 7.32
C ALA A 41 9.83 -14.32 8.21
N HIS A 42 9.33 -13.84 9.35
CA HIS A 42 10.11 -13.09 10.33
C HIS A 42 11.25 -13.92 10.95
N LYS A 43 11.04 -15.23 11.17
CA LYS A 43 12.13 -16.13 11.61
C LYS A 43 13.25 -16.26 10.60
N LEU A 44 12.95 -16.07 9.31
CA LEU A 44 13.94 -16.02 8.22
C LEU A 44 14.54 -14.61 8.05
N GLY A 45 14.17 -13.64 8.89
CA GLY A 45 14.65 -12.26 8.82
C GLY A 45 13.96 -11.40 7.76
N LEU A 46 12.89 -11.90 7.12
CA LEU A 46 12.16 -11.17 6.09
C LEU A 46 11.26 -10.10 6.70
N LYS A 47 10.98 -9.04 5.94
CA LYS A 47 9.84 -8.14 6.17
C LYS A 47 8.60 -8.65 5.44
N VAL A 48 7.41 -8.40 5.97
CA VAL A 48 6.17 -8.87 5.36
C VAL A 48 5.21 -7.72 5.08
N VAL A 49 4.81 -7.56 3.81
CA VAL A 49 3.86 -6.55 3.36
C VAL A 49 2.53 -7.21 3.06
N ARG A 50 1.43 -6.64 3.56
CA ARG A 50 0.08 -7.02 3.17
C ARG A 50 -0.29 -6.28 1.89
N HIS A 51 -0.63 -7.03 0.85
CA HIS A 51 -1.34 -6.50 -0.30
C HIS A 51 -2.84 -6.84 -0.20
N SER A 52 -3.69 -5.82 -0.23
CA SER A 52 -5.12 -5.97 -0.47
C SER A 52 -5.65 -4.64 -0.98
N ASP A 53 -6.33 -4.71 -2.11
CA ASP A 53 -7.19 -3.64 -2.58
C ASP A 53 -8.35 -3.38 -1.60
N GLY A 54 -8.95 -2.21 -1.71
CA GLY A 54 -10.16 -1.81 -1.02
C GLY A 54 -9.95 -1.22 0.38
N ASN A 55 -11.05 -1.15 1.13
CA ASN A 55 -11.12 -0.50 2.43
C ASN A 55 -10.81 -1.49 3.57
N LEU A 56 -9.67 -1.27 4.22
CA LEU A 56 -9.16 -2.13 5.29
C LEU A 56 -9.41 -1.59 6.71
N TRP A 57 -10.11 -0.45 6.86
CA TRP A 57 -10.28 0.20 8.17
C TRP A 57 -10.88 -0.73 9.24
N SER A 58 -11.78 -1.64 8.86
CA SER A 58 -12.43 -2.58 9.78
C SER A 58 -11.48 -3.60 10.42
N ILE A 59 -10.29 -3.79 9.83
CA ILE A 59 -9.28 -4.77 10.28
C ILE A 59 -7.86 -4.18 10.35
N LEU A 60 -7.69 -2.87 10.13
CA LEU A 60 -6.37 -2.23 10.05
C LEU A 60 -5.53 -2.49 11.30
N ASP A 61 -6.09 -2.27 12.50
CA ASP A 61 -5.40 -2.56 13.76
C ASP A 61 -5.04 -4.04 13.88
N ARG A 62 -5.91 -4.95 13.41
CA ARG A 62 -5.63 -6.40 13.43
C ARG A 62 -4.43 -6.76 12.57
N LEU A 63 -4.29 -6.11 11.41
CA LEU A 63 -3.14 -6.33 10.52
C LEU A 63 -1.84 -5.84 11.19
N ILE A 64 -1.87 -4.65 11.81
CA ILE A 64 -0.73 -4.09 12.55
C ILE A 64 -0.37 -5.00 13.72
N ASP A 65 -1.33 -5.38 14.55
CA ASP A 65 -1.12 -6.23 15.73
C ASP A 65 -0.63 -7.64 15.38
N MET A 66 -1.00 -8.15 14.20
CA MET A 66 -0.52 -9.44 13.69
C MET A 66 0.98 -9.41 13.34
N GLY A 67 1.52 -8.23 13.06
CA GLY A 67 2.94 -8.00 12.77
C GLY A 67 3.25 -7.72 11.30
N TYR A 68 2.29 -7.30 10.47
CA TYR A 68 2.63 -6.84 9.12
C TYR A 68 3.54 -5.60 9.19
N ASP A 69 4.63 -5.62 8.43
CA ASP A 69 5.61 -4.52 8.36
C ASP A 69 5.18 -3.43 7.36
N GLY A 70 4.29 -3.75 6.42
CA GLY A 70 3.79 -2.78 5.45
C GLY A 70 2.39 -3.07 4.91
N LEU A 71 1.75 -2.04 4.36
CA LEU A 71 0.49 -2.09 3.61
C LEU A 71 0.68 -1.61 2.18
N ASN A 72 0.03 -2.27 1.24
CA ASN A 72 -0.03 -1.91 -0.16
C ASN A 72 -1.44 -2.25 -0.69
N PRO A 73 -2.05 -1.46 -1.59
CA PRO A 73 -1.52 -0.26 -2.25
C PRO A 73 -2.07 1.10 -1.79
N LEU A 74 -3.01 1.13 -0.83
CA LEU A 74 -3.72 2.33 -0.33
C LEU A 74 -4.53 3.04 -1.43
N GLU A 75 -5.81 2.68 -1.58
CA GLU A 75 -6.69 3.29 -2.58
C GLU A 75 -7.49 4.48 -2.03
N GLU A 76 -7.28 5.67 -2.58
CA GLU A 76 -8.06 6.87 -2.23
C GLU A 76 -9.56 6.67 -2.46
N ASP A 77 -9.95 6.05 -3.59
CA ASP A 77 -11.34 5.77 -3.95
C ASP A 77 -12.03 4.76 -3.02
N ALA A 78 -11.26 3.99 -2.25
CA ALA A 78 -11.77 3.09 -1.22
C ALA A 78 -11.79 3.75 0.17
N GLY A 79 -11.48 5.04 0.27
CA GLY A 79 -11.37 5.75 1.55
C GLY A 79 -10.10 5.41 2.35
N MET A 80 -9.11 4.77 1.73
CA MET A 80 -7.79 4.50 2.30
C MET A 80 -6.81 5.64 1.99
N SER A 81 -7.21 6.86 2.33
CA SER A 81 -6.41 8.04 2.04
C SER A 81 -5.02 7.98 2.67
N LEU A 82 -3.98 8.26 1.88
CA LEU A 82 -2.59 8.11 2.31
C LEU A 82 -2.32 8.95 3.55
N LYS A 83 -2.70 10.23 3.53
CA LYS A 83 -2.56 11.12 4.68
C LYS A 83 -3.29 10.60 5.91
N LYS A 84 -4.55 10.19 5.74
CA LYS A 84 -5.39 9.72 6.84
C LYS A 84 -4.80 8.46 7.49
N VAL A 85 -4.31 7.53 6.67
CA VAL A 85 -3.70 6.29 7.15
C VAL A 85 -2.34 6.58 7.80
N LYS A 86 -1.51 7.46 7.23
CA LYS A 86 -0.25 7.88 7.85
C LYS A 86 -0.47 8.55 9.19
N ASP A 87 -1.39 9.52 9.28
CA ASP A 87 -1.73 10.22 10.52
C ASP A 87 -2.24 9.24 11.60
N TYR A 88 -2.99 8.22 11.21
CA TYR A 88 -3.49 7.19 12.12
C TYR A 88 -2.41 6.21 12.56
N CYS A 89 -1.65 5.65 11.62
CA CYS A 89 -0.68 4.60 11.87
C CYS A 89 0.64 5.12 12.46
N GLY A 90 1.05 6.33 12.09
CA GLY A 90 2.37 6.88 12.42
C GLY A 90 3.49 6.01 11.86
N ASP A 91 4.33 5.50 12.76
CA ASP A 91 5.49 4.65 12.43
C ASP A 91 5.23 3.16 12.70
N ARG A 92 3.98 2.78 13.00
CA ARG A 92 3.60 1.39 13.30
C ARG A 92 3.68 0.46 12.09
N ILE A 93 3.58 1.00 10.87
CA ILE A 93 3.56 0.23 9.64
C ILE A 93 4.06 1.08 8.47
N CYS A 94 4.79 0.46 7.53
CA CYS A 94 5.18 1.11 6.29
C CYS A 94 3.98 1.21 5.33
N LEU A 95 3.83 2.32 4.63
CA LEU A 95 2.79 2.50 3.61
C LEU A 95 3.43 2.46 2.22
N ALA A 96 2.89 1.66 1.31
CA ALA A 96 3.35 1.57 -0.07
C ALA A 96 2.19 1.90 -1.01
N GLY A 97 2.26 3.03 -1.72
CA GLY A 97 1.17 3.57 -2.54
C GLY A 97 1.46 4.99 -3.02
N ASN A 98 0.50 5.77 -3.51
CA ASN A 98 -0.90 5.48 -3.81
C ASN A 98 -1.31 6.14 -5.15
N ILE A 99 -0.35 6.31 -6.07
CA ILE A 99 -0.57 7.09 -7.29
C ILE A 99 -1.61 6.39 -8.16
N ASP A 100 -2.75 7.05 -8.38
CA ASP A 100 -3.93 6.48 -9.03
C ASP A 100 -3.62 5.92 -10.44
N CYS A 101 -3.70 4.60 -10.55
CA CYS A 101 -3.51 3.89 -11.81
C CYS A 101 -4.78 3.77 -12.66
N GLY A 102 -5.96 4.04 -12.11
CA GLY A 102 -7.25 3.91 -12.79
C GLY A 102 -7.56 5.08 -13.71
N GLU A 103 -7.45 6.32 -13.20
CA GLU A 103 -7.79 7.53 -13.95
C GLU A 103 -6.58 8.43 -14.20
N LEU A 104 -5.84 8.81 -13.15
CA LEU A 104 -4.74 9.78 -13.26
C LEU A 104 -3.64 9.31 -14.20
N LEU A 105 -3.13 8.07 -14.05
CA LEU A 105 -2.09 7.56 -14.94
C LEU A 105 -2.61 7.23 -16.35
N CYS A 106 -3.91 6.96 -16.52
CA CYS A 106 -4.52 6.68 -17.82
C CYS A 106 -4.76 7.97 -18.62
N ASN A 107 -5.45 8.93 -18.00
CA ASN A 107 -6.09 10.06 -18.68
C ASN A 107 -5.60 11.44 -18.19
N GLY A 108 -4.84 11.48 -17.10
CA GLY A 108 -4.28 12.72 -16.56
C GLY A 108 -3.15 13.31 -17.41
N SER A 109 -2.66 14.48 -17.00
CA SER A 109 -1.47 15.10 -17.58
C SER A 109 -0.22 14.73 -16.78
N GLU A 110 0.95 14.70 -17.43
CA GLU A 110 2.25 14.50 -16.74
C GLU A 110 2.45 15.47 -15.56
N LYS A 111 1.95 16.70 -15.69
CA LYS A 111 1.98 17.71 -14.62
C LYS A 111 1.11 17.30 -13.43
N SER A 112 -0.11 16.84 -13.68
CA SER A 112 -1.01 16.35 -12.61
C SER A 112 -0.43 15.13 -11.90
N VAL A 113 0.29 14.27 -12.62
CA VAL A 113 1.03 13.15 -12.04
C VAL A 113 2.18 13.63 -11.16
N GLU A 114 2.98 14.61 -11.61
CA GLU A 114 4.05 15.21 -10.79
C GLU A 114 3.47 15.84 -9.51
N GLU A 115 2.36 16.56 -9.60
CA GLU A 115 1.66 17.16 -8.46
C GLU A 115 1.16 16.10 -7.47
N ALA A 116 0.60 14.98 -7.95
CA ALA A 116 0.17 13.87 -7.10
C ALA A 116 1.34 13.22 -6.36
N VAL A 117 2.47 13.01 -7.04
CA VAL A 117 3.71 12.50 -6.43
C VAL A 117 4.20 13.43 -5.32
N ILE A 118 4.25 14.75 -5.58
CA ILE A 118 4.66 15.73 -4.57
C ILE A 118 3.71 15.71 -3.37
N SER A 119 2.40 15.63 -3.62
CA SER A 119 1.40 15.55 -2.53
C SER A 119 1.60 14.31 -1.67
N ALA A 120 1.75 13.13 -2.30
CA ALA A 120 1.94 11.88 -1.57
C ALA A 120 3.23 11.89 -0.71
N ILE A 121 4.31 12.47 -1.24
CA ILE A 121 5.56 12.67 -0.49
C ILE A 121 5.35 13.62 0.70
N ASN A 122 4.63 14.72 0.53
CA ASN A 122 4.35 15.64 1.65
C ASN A 122 3.47 14.99 2.72
N ASP A 123 2.54 14.14 2.31
CA ASP A 123 1.56 13.50 3.20
C ASP A 123 2.16 12.35 4.03
N ALA A 124 3.08 11.57 3.44
CA ALA A 124 3.59 10.36 4.09
C ALA A 124 5.12 10.22 4.16
N GLY A 125 5.87 11.06 3.43
CA GLY A 125 7.33 11.05 3.44
C GLY A 125 7.96 11.47 4.79
N PRO A 126 7.49 12.53 5.48
CA PRO A 126 8.07 12.94 6.75
C PRO A 126 8.07 11.82 7.80
N GLY A 127 9.23 11.55 8.40
CA GLY A 127 9.41 10.47 9.38
C GLY A 127 9.68 9.09 8.76
N GLY A 128 9.66 8.97 7.43
CA GLY A 128 9.89 7.72 6.72
C GLY A 128 8.71 6.74 6.82
N GLY A 129 8.95 5.48 6.45
CA GLY A 129 7.89 4.46 6.41
C GLY A 129 6.91 4.67 5.27
N TYR A 130 7.33 5.31 4.18
CA TYR A 130 6.55 5.48 2.96
C TYR A 130 7.38 5.03 1.76
N ILE A 131 6.76 4.21 0.90
CA ILE A 131 7.30 3.75 -0.38
C ILE A 131 6.34 4.22 -1.46
N LEU A 132 6.78 5.16 -2.30
CA LEU A 132 5.98 5.64 -3.40
C LEU A 132 5.82 4.55 -4.48
N CYS A 133 4.58 4.17 -4.77
CA CYS A 133 4.21 3.33 -5.90
C CYS A 133 2.80 3.66 -6.40
N SER A 134 2.33 2.95 -7.43
CA SER A 134 0.97 3.10 -7.92
C SER A 134 -0.07 2.51 -6.95
N SER A 135 -1.32 2.91 -7.08
CA SER A 135 -2.45 2.44 -6.29
C SER A 135 -2.91 1.00 -6.64
N ASN A 136 -2.29 0.38 -7.66
CA ASN A 136 -2.39 -1.04 -8.01
C ASN A 136 -1.27 -1.35 -9.05
N SER A 137 -1.32 -2.53 -9.65
CA SER A 137 -0.56 -2.95 -10.82
C SER A 137 -0.67 -1.97 -11.99
N ILE A 138 0.47 -1.71 -12.62
CA ILE A 138 0.54 -0.98 -13.89
C ILE A 138 -0.08 -1.85 -14.99
N HIS A 139 -1.14 -1.38 -15.63
CA HIS A 139 -1.90 -2.12 -16.64
C HIS A 139 -1.83 -1.46 -18.04
N PRO A 140 -2.21 -2.15 -19.12
CA PRO A 140 -2.07 -1.65 -20.50
C PRO A 140 -2.85 -0.38 -20.85
N GLY A 141 -3.76 0.06 -19.97
CA GLY A 141 -4.52 1.30 -20.15
C GLY A 141 -3.75 2.55 -19.72
N ILE A 142 -2.66 2.39 -18.96
CA ILE A 142 -1.85 3.50 -18.49
C ILE A 142 -1.13 4.14 -19.66
N ASN A 143 -1.18 5.48 -19.72
CA ASN A 143 -0.39 6.24 -20.65
C ASN A 143 1.10 6.14 -20.24
N PRO A 144 1.99 5.61 -21.10
CA PRO A 144 3.41 5.44 -20.77
C PRO A 144 4.10 6.75 -20.37
N HIS A 145 3.69 7.89 -20.94
CA HIS A 145 4.24 9.20 -20.60
C HIS A 145 3.92 9.59 -19.15
N ASN A 146 2.71 9.29 -18.69
CA ASN A 146 2.30 9.55 -17.30
C ASN A 146 3.07 8.65 -16.32
N PHE A 147 3.28 7.37 -16.64
CA PHE A 147 4.11 6.50 -15.80
C PHE A 147 5.57 6.98 -15.74
N ILE A 148 6.15 7.39 -16.87
CA ILE A 148 7.49 7.98 -16.90
C ILE A 148 7.55 9.27 -16.07
N ALA A 149 6.53 10.12 -16.15
CA ALA A 149 6.42 11.33 -15.33
C ALA A 149 6.39 11.00 -13.82
N MET A 150 5.63 9.98 -13.40
CA MET A 150 5.62 9.48 -12.02
C MET A 150 7.02 9.06 -11.57
N VAL A 151 7.72 8.24 -12.37
CA VAL A 151 9.08 7.77 -12.04
C VAL A 151 10.08 8.94 -11.97
N ASN A 152 9.99 9.90 -12.88
CA ASN A 152 10.86 11.07 -12.89
C ASN A 152 10.61 11.97 -11.68
N ALA A 153 9.34 12.21 -11.33
CA ALA A 153 8.97 12.97 -10.14
C ALA A 153 9.47 12.25 -8.87
N ALA A 154 9.30 10.93 -8.77
CA ALA A 154 9.80 10.14 -7.65
C ALA A 154 11.32 10.26 -7.49
N LYS A 155 12.09 10.22 -8.59
CA LYS A 155 13.55 10.43 -8.54
C LYS A 155 13.95 11.85 -8.15
N LYS A 156 13.16 12.85 -8.56
CA LYS A 156 13.44 14.27 -8.33
C LYS A 156 13.13 14.71 -6.90
N TYR A 157 12.04 14.21 -6.33
CA TYR A 157 11.53 14.62 -5.01
C TYR A 157 11.68 13.54 -3.92
N GLY A 158 12.06 12.32 -4.29
CA GLY A 158 12.06 11.14 -3.41
C GLY A 158 13.18 11.06 -2.38
N GLY A 159 13.99 12.12 -2.21
CA GLY A 159 15.01 12.20 -1.16
C GLY A 159 14.43 12.71 0.16
N TYR A 160 13.39 12.05 0.65
CA TYR A 160 12.70 12.35 1.91
C TYR A 160 13.04 11.35 3.02
#